data_AF-A0A1G1A6V5-F1
#
_entry.id   AF-A0A1G1A6V5-F1
#
_cell.length_a   1.000
_cell.length_b   1.000
_cell.length_c   1.000
_cell.angle_alpha   90.00
_cell.angle_beta   90.00
_cell.angle_gamma   90.00
#
_symmetry.space_group_name_H-M   'P 1'
#
loop_
_entity.id
_entity.type
_entity.pdbx_description
1 polymer ?
#
loop_
_entity_poly.entity_id
_entity_poly.type
_entity_poly.pdbx_seq_one_letter_code
_entity_poly.pdbx_strand_id
1 'polypeptide(L)' 'MTVFQNKPKLPVRKLRAWLKLHRTWDGQDWLTLLSELRMRGYGGLTDNSDGQETIGRFLEANRVK' A
#
# COMPACT_ATOMS: atom_id res chain seq x y z
N MET A 1 -19.02 13.08 21.15
CA MET A 1 -18.94 12.16 19.98
C MET A 1 -17.49 11.75 19.81
N THR A 2 -17.12 10.55 20.25
CA THR A 2 -15.74 10.08 20.17
C THR A 2 -15.45 9.73 18.71
N VAL A 3 -14.69 10.58 18.02
CA VAL A 3 -14.22 10.30 16.67
C VAL A 3 -13.20 9.18 16.80
N PHE A 4 -13.61 7.94 16.51
CA PHE A 4 -12.66 6.83 16.42
C PHE A 4 -11.74 7.13 15.24
N GLN A 5 -10.56 7.71 15.52
CA GLN A 5 -9.47 7.77 14.56
C GLN A 5 -8.96 6.34 14.32
N ASN A 6 -9.72 5.57 13.55
CA ASN A 6 -9.30 4.28 13.07
C ASN A 6 -8.24 4.53 12.01
N LYS A 7 -6.97 4.60 12.44
CA LYS A 7 -5.83 4.68 11.53
C LYS A 7 -6.01 3.61 10.46
N PRO A 8 -5.96 3.98 9.18
CA PRO A 8 -6.25 3.03 8.11
C PRO A 8 -5.22 1.90 8.16
N LYS A 9 -5.72 0.67 8.31
CA LYS A 9 -4.88 -0.53 8.50
C LYS A 9 -4.21 -0.90 7.18
N LEU A 10 -2.90 -1.17 7.24
CA LEU A 10 -2.11 -1.58 6.09
C LEU A 10 -2.60 -2.93 5.53
N PRO A 11 -2.83 -3.07 4.21
CA PRO A 11 -3.31 -4.30 3.60
C PRO A 11 -2.18 -5.32 3.36
N VAL A 12 -1.56 -5.79 4.44
CA VAL A 12 -0.38 -6.69 4.43
C VAL A 12 -0.56 -7.90 3.50
N ARG A 13 -1.73 -8.56 3.55
CA ARG A 13 -1.99 -9.75 2.72
C ARG A 13 -1.96 -9.43 1.22
N LYS A 14 -2.46 -8.26 0.82
CA LYS A 14 -2.45 -7.80 -0.59
C LYS A 14 -1.05 -7.42 -1.02
N LEU A 15 -0.33 -6.65 -0.20
CA LEU A 15 1.03 -6.21 -0.50
C LEU A 15 1.98 -7.42 -0.63
N ARG A 16 1.86 -8.42 0.26
CA ARG A 16 2.63 -9.68 0.12
C ARG A 16 2.26 -10.45 -1.15
N ALA A 17 0.99 -10.51 -1.51
CA ALA A 17 0.57 -11.18 -2.75
C ALA A 17 1.10 -10.45 -3.99
N TRP A 18 1.10 -9.11 -3.97
CA TRP A 18 1.64 -8.28 -5.03
C TRP A 18 3.16 -8.46 -5.19
N LEU A 19 3.91 -8.51 -4.08
CA LEU A 19 5.36 -8.77 -4.08
C LEU A 19 5.76 -10.15 -4.63
N LYS A 20 4.86 -11.15 -4.58
CA LYS A 20 5.11 -12.45 -5.22
C LYS A 20 5.12 -12.35 -6.75
N LEU A 21 4.37 -11.42 -7.30
CA LEU A 21 4.25 -11.18 -8.74
C LEU A 21 5.26 -10.14 -9.23
N HIS A 22 5.68 -9.21 -8.36
CA HIS A 22 6.57 -8.10 -8.68
C HIS A 22 7.85 -8.18 -7.84
N ARG A 23 8.86 -8.92 -8.33
CA ARG A 23 10.22 -8.96 -7.74
C ARG A 23 10.95 -7.63 -7.88
N THR A 24 10.68 -6.94 -8.98
CA THR A 24 11.09 -5.58 -9.28
C THR A 24 9.84 -4.80 -9.63
N TRP A 25 9.84 -3.51 -9.35
CA TRP A 25 8.76 -2.61 -9.74
C TRP A 25 9.35 -1.25 -10.06
N ASP A 26 8.68 -0.54 -10.97
CA ASP A 26 9.01 0.83 -11.30
C ASP A 26 7.90 1.81 -10.86
N GLY A 27 7.98 3.06 -11.31
CA GLY A 27 6.99 4.09 -10.99
C GLY A 27 5.58 3.78 -11.51
N GLN A 28 5.45 3.10 -12.65
CA GLN A 28 4.17 2.71 -13.23
C GLN A 28 3.52 1.59 -12.42
N ASP A 29 4.28 0.59 -12.01
CA ASP A 29 3.83 -0.48 -11.11
C ASP A 29 3.34 0.11 -9.78
N TRP A 30 4.08 1.09 -9.24
CA TRP A 30 3.71 1.82 -8.04
C TRP A 30 2.37 2.55 -8.17
N LEU A 31 2.17 3.33 -9.23
CA LEU A 31 0.92 4.04 -9.48
C LEU A 31 -0.25 3.07 -9.68
N THR A 32 0.00 1.95 -10.37
CA THR A 32 -1.00 0.89 -10.57
C THR A 32 -1.43 0.25 -9.25
N LEU A 33 -0.46 -0.07 -8.38
CA LEU A 33 -0.72 -0.61 -7.05
C LEU A 33 -1.55 0.37 -6.20
N LEU A 34 -1.19 1.65 -6.19
CA LEU A 34 -1.95 2.67 -5.45
C LEU A 34 -3.39 2.79 -5.97
N SER A 35 -3.59 2.77 -7.29
CA SER A 35 -4.92 2.81 -7.90
C SER A 35 -5.75 1.58 -7.51
N GLU A 36 -5.18 0.38 -7.58
CA GLU A 36 -5.84 -0.86 -7.15
C GLU A 36 -6.22 -0.84 -5.66
N LEU A 37 -5.32 -0.35 -4.79
CA LEU A 37 -5.59 -0.23 -3.37
C LEU A 37 -6.70 0.80 -3.11
N ARG A 38 -6.70 1.93 -3.82
CA ARG A 38 -7.73 2.96 -3.71
C ARG A 38 -9.10 2.42 -4.09
N MET A 39 -9.21 1.73 -5.24
CA MET A 39 -10.46 1.09 -5.69
C MET A 39 -10.99 0.05 -4.71
N ARG A 40 -10.12 -0.56 -3.89
CA ARG A 40 -10.48 -1.56 -2.87
C ARG A 40 -10.80 -0.96 -1.50
N GLY A 41 -10.89 0.36 -1.40
CA GLY A 41 -11.27 1.07 -0.16
C GLY A 41 -10.10 1.46 0.73
N TYR A 42 -8.85 1.38 0.26
CA TYR A 42 -7.67 1.83 1.00
C TYR A 42 -7.32 3.31 0.73
N GLY A 43 -8.31 4.14 0.37
CA GLY A 43 -8.15 5.58 0.12
C GLY A 43 -7.44 6.32 1.25
N GLY A 44 -7.69 5.93 2.51
CA GLY A 44 -6.98 6.48 3.67
C GLY A 44 -5.47 6.22 3.70
N LEU A 45 -4.94 5.31 2.87
CA LEU A 45 -3.50 5.11 2.68
C LEU A 45 -3.02 5.64 1.33
N THR A 46 -3.83 5.55 0.28
CA THR A 46 -3.41 5.91 -1.08
C THR A 46 -3.53 7.39 -1.38
N ASP A 47 -4.41 8.11 -0.68
CA ASP A 47 -4.76 9.50 -1.00
C ASP A 47 -3.93 10.52 -0.19
N ASN A 48 -2.96 10.06 0.60
CA ASN A 48 -2.02 10.90 1.33
C ASN A 48 -0.59 10.34 1.34
N SER A 49 0.38 11.23 1.50
CA SER A 49 1.80 10.92 1.41
C SER A 49 2.29 9.98 2.53
N ASP A 50 1.74 10.09 3.74
CA ASP A 50 2.12 9.23 4.89
C ASP A 50 1.72 7.76 4.66
N GLY A 51 0.50 7.54 4.16
CA GLY A 51 0.02 6.22 3.80
C GLY A 51 0.77 5.62 2.62
N GLN A 52 1.08 6.43 1.60
CA GLN A 52 1.92 6.03 0.48
C GLN A 52 3.33 5.66 0.94
N GLU A 53 3.95 6.46 1.82
CA GLU A 53 5.25 6.15 2.41
C GLU A 53 5.20 4.84 3.20
N THR A 54 4.15 4.62 4.00
CA THR A 54 3.95 3.39 4.77
C THR A 54 3.86 2.17 3.87
N ILE A 55 3.12 2.25 2.76
CA ILE A 55 3.06 1.18 1.76
C ILE A 55 4.44 0.96 1.14
N GLY A 56 5.12 2.02 0.70
CA GLY A 56 6.45 1.93 0.08
C GLY A 56 7.48 1.27 1.00
N ARG A 57 7.55 1.71 2.27
CA ARG A 57 8.43 1.11 3.29
C ARG A 57 8.12 -0.37 3.51
N PHE A 58 6.85 -0.75 3.52
CA PHE A 58 6.47 -2.16 3.64
C PHE A 58 6.97 -2.99 2.45
N LEU A 59 6.82 -2.48 1.22
CA LEU A 59 7.26 -3.17 0.01
C LEU A 59 8.78 -3.36 0.00
N GLU A 60 9.53 -2.30 0.28
CA GLU A 60 11.00 -2.34 0.36
C GLU A 60 11.48 -3.32 1.44
N ALA A 61 10.88 -3.28 2.64
CA ALA A 61 11.25 -4.17 3.75
C ALA A 61 10.91 -5.66 3.49
N ASN A 62 9.93 -5.94 2.63
CA ASN A 62 9.49 -7.30 2.31
C ASN A 62 9.92 -7.72 0.90
N ARG A 63 10.77 -6.94 0.24
CA ARG A 63 11.31 -7.27 -1.08
C ARG A 63 12.09 -8.58 -0.96
N VAL A 64 11.64 -9.59 -1.69
CA VAL A 64 12.30 -10.89 -1.71
C VAL A 64 13.61 -10.71 -2.50
N LYS A 65 14.75 -10.93 -1.82
CA LYS A 65 16.07 -10.92 -2.46
C LYS A 65 16.21 -12.05 -3.47
#